data_AF-A0A2A4JCK9-F1
#
_entry.id   AF-A0A2A4JCK9-F1
#
_cell.length_a   1.000
_cell.length_b   1.000
_cell.length_c   1.000
_cell.angle_alpha   90.00
_cell.angle_beta   90.00
_cell.angle_gamma   90.00
#
_symmetry.space_group_name_H-M   'P 1'
#
loop_
_entity.id
_entity.type
_entity.pdbx_description
1 polymer ?
#
loop_
_entity_poly.entity_id
_entity_poly.type
_entity_poly.pdbx_seq_one_letter_code
_entity_poly.pdbx_strand_id
1 'polypeptide(L)'
;MRFVSARECPPLGTSSLWLRSEKVFKSWEELKVAIGKEFPDTLDVKKIHELMSSRPKRKDETCIDYMLVMKELGKRGKIPDYLAIKYIVDGIVDDERNKIMLYGVSTYADLKEKLKLYATFKINSAKNSQRGKSYNNDMSRSGNRRNENQMMRCYSCGEKGHASEECSHRSQGKKCFRCNDAILNRQIERVSDT
;
A
#
# COMPACT_ATOMS: atom_id res chain seq x y z
N MET A 1 -22.18 15.87 -53.14
CA MET A 1 -21.34 14.77 -52.64
C MET A 1 -19.93 15.27 -52.48
N ARG A 2 -19.41 15.41 -51.25
CA ARG A 2 -17.98 15.65 -51.00
C ARG A 2 -17.42 14.39 -50.36
N PHE A 3 -16.80 13.54 -51.17
CA PHE A 3 -15.92 12.49 -50.66
C PHE A 3 -14.67 13.21 -50.11
N VAL A 4 -14.62 13.41 -48.80
CA VAL A 4 -13.38 13.83 -48.14
C VAL A 4 -12.41 12.67 -48.32
N SER A 5 -11.39 12.89 -49.14
CA SER A 5 -10.39 11.87 -49.43
C SER A 5 -9.69 11.51 -48.13
N ALA A 6 -9.63 10.22 -47.77
CA ALA A 6 -8.95 9.75 -46.54
C ALA A 6 -7.47 10.19 -46.46
N ARG A 7 -6.90 10.71 -47.57
CA ARG A 7 -5.57 11.31 -47.64
C ARG A 7 -5.48 12.76 -47.15
N GLU A 8 -6.60 13.49 -47.08
CA GLU A 8 -6.62 14.89 -46.62
C GLU A 8 -6.63 15.00 -45.08
N CYS A 9 -6.99 13.92 -44.37
CA CYS A 9 -6.88 13.83 -42.91
C CYS A 9 -6.46 12.40 -42.49
N PRO A 10 -5.18 12.03 -42.68
CA PRO A 10 -4.71 10.70 -42.34
C PRO A 10 -4.65 10.52 -40.82
N PRO A 11 -5.02 9.35 -40.29
CA PRO A 11 -4.90 9.06 -38.87
C PRO A 11 -3.44 9.13 -38.43
N LEU A 12 -3.18 9.65 -37.22
CA LEU A 12 -1.82 9.85 -36.72
C LEU A 12 -1.14 8.50 -36.41
N GLY A 13 0.13 8.33 -36.82
CA GLY A 13 0.96 7.16 -36.50
C GLY A 13 0.95 6.03 -37.53
N THR A 14 0.98 4.77 -37.07
CA THR A 14 1.13 3.56 -37.90
C THR A 14 0.03 3.41 -38.96
N SER A 15 -1.19 3.83 -38.63
CA SER A 15 -2.34 3.83 -39.55
C SER A 15 -2.18 4.81 -40.72
N SER A 16 -1.45 5.91 -40.53
CA SER A 16 -1.05 6.83 -41.61
C SER A 16 -0.09 6.16 -42.59
N LEU A 17 0.90 5.42 -42.06
CA LEU A 17 1.90 4.73 -42.88
C LEU A 17 1.24 3.61 -43.69
N TRP A 18 0.36 2.84 -43.05
CA TRP A 18 -0.43 1.80 -43.69
C TRP A 18 -1.30 2.36 -44.83
N LEU A 19 -2.03 3.45 -44.60
CA LEU A 19 -2.88 4.07 -45.63
C LEU A 19 -2.08 4.61 -46.83
N ARG A 20 -0.80 4.94 -46.62
CA ARG A 20 0.11 5.39 -47.70
C ARG A 20 0.72 4.22 -48.48
N SER A 21 0.90 3.05 -47.87
CA SER A 21 1.41 1.85 -48.52
C SER A 21 0.36 1.08 -49.31
N GLU A 22 -0.93 1.23 -48.97
CA GLU A 22 -2.01 0.49 -49.59
C GLU A 22 -2.52 1.12 -50.91
N LYS A 23 -3.17 0.30 -51.75
CA LYS A 23 -3.77 0.76 -53.02
C LYS A 23 -4.88 1.78 -52.77
N VAL A 24 -5.13 2.65 -53.76
CA VAL A 24 -6.23 3.62 -53.71
C VAL A 24 -7.57 2.88 -53.64
N PHE A 25 -8.26 3.01 -52.51
CA PHE A 25 -9.61 2.46 -52.32
C PHE A 25 -10.61 3.22 -53.18
N LYS A 26 -11.50 2.50 -53.87
CA LYS A 26 -12.48 3.10 -54.79
C LYS A 26 -13.81 3.43 -54.10
N SER A 27 -14.06 2.82 -52.94
CA SER A 27 -15.25 3.03 -52.13
C SER A 27 -14.92 3.15 -50.63
N TRP A 28 -15.82 3.77 -49.88
CA TRP A 28 -15.70 3.90 -48.42
C TRP A 28 -15.88 2.54 -47.72
N GLU A 29 -16.68 1.68 -48.32
CA GLU A 29 -16.97 0.32 -47.86
C GLU A 29 -15.72 -0.56 -47.91
N GLU A 30 -14.97 -0.53 -49.01
CA GLU A 30 -13.68 -1.23 -49.13
C GLU A 30 -12.68 -0.75 -48.09
N LEU A 31 -12.59 0.57 -47.86
CA LEU A 31 -11.70 1.15 -46.87
C LEU A 31 -12.06 0.70 -45.44
N LYS A 32 -13.35 0.69 -45.08
CA LYS A 32 -13.80 0.20 -43.77
C LYS A 32 -13.42 -1.27 -43.54
N VAL A 33 -13.63 -2.12 -44.55
CA VAL A 33 -13.31 -3.55 -44.46
C VAL A 33 -11.81 -3.76 -44.30
N ALA A 34 -10.99 -3.03 -45.08
CA ALA A 34 -9.53 -3.12 -44.98
C ALA A 34 -9.01 -2.62 -43.62
N ILE A 35 -9.53 -1.51 -43.11
CA ILE A 35 -9.18 -1.01 -41.78
C ILE A 35 -9.57 -2.01 -40.69
N GLY A 36 -10.79 -2.56 -40.75
CA GLY A 36 -11.25 -3.54 -39.76
C GLY A 36 -10.46 -4.86 -39.80
N LYS A 37 -9.87 -5.19 -40.95
CA LYS A 37 -9.01 -6.37 -41.11
C LYS A 37 -7.61 -6.15 -40.53
N GLU A 38 -6.99 -5.00 -40.81
CA GLU A 38 -5.61 -4.72 -40.38
C GLU A 38 -5.52 -4.19 -38.95
N PHE A 39 -6.58 -3.52 -38.49
CA PHE A 39 -6.71 -3.03 -37.13
C PHE A 39 -7.97 -3.64 -36.51
N PRO A 40 -7.96 -4.94 -36.19
CA PRO A 40 -9.10 -5.58 -35.56
C PRO A 40 -9.42 -4.88 -34.23
N ASP A 41 -10.71 -4.57 -34.05
CA ASP A 41 -11.23 -3.85 -32.87
C ASP A 41 -11.19 -4.72 -31.59
N THR A 42 -10.97 -6.03 -31.77
CA THR A 42 -10.83 -7.02 -30.69
C THR A 42 -9.42 -7.56 -30.64
N LEU A 43 -8.77 -7.40 -29.50
CA LEU A 43 -7.46 -8.01 -29.22
C LEU A 43 -7.66 -9.40 -28.62
N ASP A 44 -6.67 -10.29 -28.83
CA ASP A 44 -6.65 -11.61 -28.19
C ASP A 44 -6.81 -11.46 -26.68
N VAL A 45 -7.77 -12.20 -26.11
CA VAL A 45 -8.14 -12.18 -24.70
C VAL A 45 -6.90 -12.43 -23.84
N LYS A 46 -6.07 -13.42 -24.21
CA LYS A 46 -4.82 -13.71 -23.51
C LYS A 46 -3.90 -12.49 -23.48
N LYS A 47 -3.75 -11.83 -24.63
CA LYS A 47 -2.90 -10.64 -24.75
C LYS A 47 -3.40 -9.48 -23.90
N ILE A 48 -4.72 -9.28 -23.82
CA ILE A 48 -5.30 -8.25 -22.95
C ILE A 48 -5.06 -8.59 -21.47
N HIS A 49 -5.25 -9.83 -21.05
CA HIS A 49 -4.93 -10.23 -19.67
C HIS A 49 -3.47 -9.98 -19.32
N GLU A 50 -2.53 -10.30 -20.22
CA GLU A 50 -1.11 -9.99 -20.04
C GLU A 50 -0.85 -8.48 -19.97
N LEU A 51 -1.46 -7.68 -20.86
CA LEU A 51 -1.31 -6.23 -20.89
C LEU A 51 -1.89 -5.55 -19.64
N MET A 52 -3.06 -5.99 -19.17
CA MET A 52 -3.67 -5.47 -17.95
C MET A 52 -2.89 -5.88 -16.71
N SER A 53 -2.37 -7.11 -16.66
CA SER A 53 -1.56 -7.60 -15.53
C SER A 53 -0.19 -6.90 -15.44
N SER A 54 0.44 -6.64 -16.59
CA SER A 54 1.76 -6.00 -16.66
C SER A 54 1.73 -4.48 -16.53
N ARG A 55 0.55 -3.86 -16.49
CA ARG A 55 0.38 -2.40 -16.43
C ARG A 55 -0.07 -1.96 -15.04
N PRO A 56 0.86 -1.72 -14.10
CA PRO A 56 0.54 -1.04 -12.85
C PRO A 56 0.27 0.45 -13.10
N LYS A 57 -0.44 1.06 -12.17
CA LYS A 57 -0.63 2.51 -12.12
C LYS A 57 0.72 3.20 -11.96
N ARG A 58 0.99 4.16 -12.86
CA ARG A 58 2.18 5.02 -12.78
C ARG A 58 1.99 6.17 -11.78
N LYS A 59 3.11 6.77 -11.35
CA LYS A 59 3.14 7.85 -10.35
C LYS A 59 2.71 9.21 -10.92
N ASP A 60 2.92 9.41 -12.21
CA ASP A 60 2.67 10.63 -12.98
C ASP A 60 1.23 10.74 -13.51
N GLU A 61 0.51 9.63 -13.66
CA GLU A 61 -0.91 9.65 -14.05
C GLU A 61 -1.84 9.80 -12.84
N THR A 62 -3.10 10.22 -13.04
CA THR A 62 -4.09 10.18 -11.96
C THR A 62 -4.68 8.77 -11.80
N CYS A 63 -5.36 8.49 -10.68
CA CYS A 63 -6.06 7.21 -10.52
C CYS A 63 -7.21 7.06 -11.54
N ILE A 64 -7.84 8.18 -11.91
CA ILE A 64 -8.96 8.19 -12.85
C ILE A 64 -8.47 7.92 -14.27
N ASP A 65 -7.37 8.55 -14.69
CA ASP A 65 -6.79 8.32 -16.03
C ASP A 65 -6.37 6.85 -16.19
N TYR A 66 -5.70 6.31 -15.17
CA TYR A 66 -5.33 4.90 -15.13
C TYR A 66 -6.56 3.98 -15.29
N MET A 67 -7.63 4.23 -14.52
CA MET A 67 -8.88 3.48 -14.60
C MET A 67 -9.51 3.55 -16.01
N LEU A 68 -9.50 4.73 -16.65
CA LEU A 68 -10.07 4.89 -18.00
C LEU A 68 -9.30 4.10 -19.05
N VAL A 69 -7.97 4.12 -19.01
CA VAL A 69 -7.14 3.33 -19.94
C VAL A 69 -7.34 1.83 -19.72
N MET A 70 -7.42 1.37 -18.47
CA MET A 70 -7.68 -0.04 -18.17
C MET A 70 -9.09 -0.48 -18.59
N LYS A 71 -10.09 0.40 -18.44
CA LYS A 71 -11.45 0.18 -18.93
C LYS A 71 -11.47 0.02 -20.45
N GLU A 72 -10.73 0.85 -21.17
CA GLU A 72 -10.59 0.75 -22.62
C GLU A 72 -9.99 -0.61 -23.04
N LEU A 73 -8.89 -1.03 -22.41
CA LEU A 73 -8.27 -2.35 -22.65
C LEU A 73 -9.25 -3.50 -22.39
N GLY A 74 -9.99 -3.42 -21.28
CA GLY A 74 -11.02 -4.41 -20.94
C GLY A 74 -12.12 -4.49 -21.99
N LYS A 75 -12.61 -3.35 -22.50
CA LYS A 75 -13.64 -3.32 -23.56
C LYS A 75 -13.11 -3.87 -24.89
N ARG A 76 -11.88 -3.54 -25.27
CA ARG A 76 -11.21 -4.09 -26.47
C ARG A 76 -11.02 -5.62 -26.37
N GLY A 77 -10.77 -6.13 -25.17
CA GLY A 77 -10.66 -7.57 -24.90
C GLY A 77 -11.97 -8.29 -24.60
N LYS A 78 -13.12 -7.57 -24.60
CA LYS A 78 -14.41 -8.08 -24.11
C LYS A 78 -14.34 -8.71 -22.71
N ILE A 79 -13.44 -8.20 -21.87
CA ILE A 79 -13.27 -8.66 -20.50
C ILE A 79 -14.46 -8.19 -19.66
N PRO A 80 -15.07 -9.07 -18.86
CA PRO A 80 -16.10 -8.69 -17.90
C PRO A 80 -15.66 -7.55 -16.99
N ASP A 81 -16.56 -6.59 -16.75
CA ASP A 81 -16.25 -5.37 -16.00
C ASP A 81 -15.69 -5.67 -14.60
N TYR A 82 -16.20 -6.70 -13.91
CA TYR A 82 -15.70 -7.11 -12.60
C TYR A 82 -14.23 -7.59 -12.62
N LEU A 83 -13.79 -8.27 -13.69
CA LEU A 83 -12.39 -8.70 -13.84
C LEU A 83 -11.49 -7.50 -14.18
N ALA A 84 -11.94 -6.63 -15.08
CA ALA A 84 -11.22 -5.41 -15.41
C ALA A 84 -11.03 -4.52 -14.18
N ILE A 85 -12.06 -4.38 -13.34
CA ILE A 85 -11.99 -3.67 -12.05
C ILE A 85 -10.99 -4.33 -11.11
N LYS A 86 -10.97 -5.66 -11.03
CA LYS A 86 -9.98 -6.40 -10.23
C LYS A 86 -8.55 -6.05 -10.67
N TYR A 87 -8.25 -6.10 -11.97
CA TYR A 87 -6.95 -5.68 -12.50
C TYR A 87 -6.61 -4.21 -12.17
N ILE A 88 -7.61 -3.32 -12.20
CA ILE A 88 -7.40 -1.91 -11.84
C ILE A 88 -7.00 -1.79 -10.37
N VAL A 89 -7.71 -2.45 -9.46
CA VAL A 89 -7.42 -2.41 -8.02
C VAL A 89 -6.05 -3.02 -7.72
N ASP A 90 -5.75 -4.17 -8.33
CA ASP A 90 -4.47 -4.87 -8.13
C ASP A 90 -3.28 -4.07 -8.67
N GLY A 91 -3.46 -3.34 -9.78
CA GLY A 91 -2.42 -2.50 -10.36
C GLY A 91 -2.13 -1.20 -9.60
N ILE A 92 -2.89 -0.84 -8.56
CA ILE A 92 -2.58 0.32 -7.72
C ILE A 92 -1.45 -0.04 -6.75
N VAL A 93 -0.32 0.64 -6.90
CA VAL A 93 0.86 0.47 -6.04
C VAL A 93 0.67 1.24 -4.74
N ASP A 94 0.11 0.57 -3.73
CA ASP A 94 -0.04 1.05 -2.36
C ASP A 94 -0.13 -0.16 -1.40
N ASP A 95 0.02 0.09 -0.10
CA ASP A 95 -0.21 -0.90 0.96
C ASP A 95 -1.63 -1.45 0.87
N GLU A 96 -1.79 -2.77 1.06
CA GLU A 96 -3.10 -3.43 1.03
C GLU A 96 -4.10 -2.80 2.00
N ARG A 97 -3.63 -2.35 3.17
CA ARG A 97 -4.45 -1.63 4.17
C ARG A 97 -5.10 -0.36 3.61
N ASN A 98 -4.39 0.37 2.76
CA ASN A 98 -4.91 1.57 2.11
C ASN A 98 -5.87 1.23 0.96
N LYS A 99 -5.72 0.03 0.38
CA LYS A 99 -6.56 -0.47 -0.71
C LYS A 99 -7.84 -1.17 -0.23
N ILE A 100 -8.00 -1.44 1.08
CA ILE A 100 -9.17 -2.14 1.65
C ILE A 100 -10.49 -1.55 1.12
N MET A 101 -10.59 -0.22 1.03
CA MET A 101 -11.84 0.43 0.59
C MET A 101 -12.20 0.13 -0.87
N LEU A 102 -11.20 -0.15 -1.72
CA LEU A 102 -11.36 -0.38 -3.15
C LEU A 102 -11.85 -1.80 -3.47
N TYR A 103 -11.70 -2.75 -2.54
CA TYR A 103 -12.24 -4.10 -2.70
C TYR A 103 -13.78 -4.12 -2.64
N GLY A 104 -14.37 -5.16 -3.21
CA GLY A 104 -15.83 -5.36 -3.27
C GLY A 104 -16.57 -4.53 -4.31
N VAL A 105 -15.85 -3.77 -5.15
CA VAL A 105 -16.45 -3.01 -6.26
C VAL A 105 -16.63 -3.88 -7.50
N SER A 106 -17.83 -3.87 -8.08
CA SER A 106 -18.15 -4.58 -9.33
C SER A 106 -18.55 -3.68 -10.49
N THR A 107 -18.77 -2.37 -10.24
CA THR A 107 -19.15 -1.40 -11.27
C THR A 107 -18.14 -0.25 -11.38
N TYR A 108 -17.99 0.30 -12.59
CA TYR A 108 -17.09 1.44 -12.81
C TYR A 108 -17.58 2.74 -12.15
N ALA A 109 -18.89 2.89 -11.96
CA ALA A 109 -19.46 4.06 -11.31
C ALA A 109 -19.00 4.11 -9.83
N ASP A 110 -19.16 2.99 -9.14
CA ASP A 110 -18.72 2.86 -7.75
C ASP A 110 -17.20 2.96 -7.64
N LEU A 111 -16.45 2.34 -8.57
CA LEU A 111 -14.99 2.41 -8.58
C LEU A 111 -14.51 3.86 -8.67
N LYS A 112 -15.12 4.66 -9.54
CA LYS A 112 -14.77 6.08 -9.71
C LYS A 112 -14.96 6.86 -8.42
N GLU A 113 -16.08 6.69 -7.72
CA GLU A 113 -16.33 7.36 -6.45
C GLU A 113 -15.34 6.91 -5.38
N LYS A 114 -15.08 5.61 -5.27
CA LYS A 114 -14.10 5.09 -4.31
C LYS A 114 -12.66 5.54 -4.62
N LEU A 115 -12.29 5.68 -5.89
CA LEU A 115 -10.97 6.20 -6.28
C LEU A 115 -10.79 7.69 -5.93
N LYS A 116 -11.85 8.50 -6.01
CA LYS A 116 -11.81 9.90 -5.56
C LYS A 116 -11.55 9.98 -4.06
N LEU A 117 -12.28 9.17 -3.28
CA LEU A 117 -12.07 9.08 -1.83
C LEU A 117 -10.65 8.60 -1.50
N TYR A 118 -10.16 7.58 -2.19
CA TYR A 118 -8.79 7.10 -2.01
C TYR A 118 -7.75 8.20 -2.26
N ALA A 119 -7.93 9.05 -3.27
CA ALA A 119 -7.03 10.17 -3.54
C ALA A 119 -7.00 11.19 -2.39
N THR A 120 -8.15 11.50 -1.77
CA THR A 120 -8.19 12.42 -0.61
C THR A 120 -7.57 11.80 0.64
N PHE A 121 -7.84 10.51 0.91
CA PHE A 121 -7.20 9.78 2.02
C PHE A 121 -5.68 9.74 1.89
N LYS A 122 -5.15 9.50 0.68
CA LYS A 122 -3.69 9.48 0.43
C LYS A 122 -3.02 10.82 0.75
N ILE A 123 -3.67 11.94 0.41
CA ILE A 123 -3.18 13.30 0.73
C ILE A 123 -3.16 13.51 2.25
N ASN A 124 -4.21 13.09 2.95
CA ASN A 124 -4.33 13.28 4.40
C ASN A 124 -3.33 12.42 5.19
N SER A 125 -3.12 11.17 4.78
CA SER A 125 -2.12 10.28 5.39
C SER A 125 -0.70 10.82 5.23
N ALA A 126 -0.36 11.41 4.07
CA ALA A 126 0.93 12.06 3.86
C ALA A 126 1.14 13.28 4.76
N LYS A 127 0.10 14.11 4.94
CA LYS A 127 0.13 15.27 5.85
C LYS A 127 0.27 14.87 7.32
N ASN A 128 -0.38 13.78 7.73
CA ASN A 128 -0.35 13.33 9.13
C ASN A 128 1.01 12.68 9.50
N SER A 129 1.67 12.01 8.55
CA SER A 129 3.03 11.49 8.72
C SER A 129 4.06 12.60 8.96
N GLN A 130 3.84 13.81 8.43
CA GLN A 130 4.72 14.97 8.70
C GLN A 130 4.52 15.55 10.10
N ARG A 131 3.31 15.50 10.69
CA ARG A 131 3.07 15.94 12.06
C ARG A 131 3.65 15.01 13.13
N GLY A 132 3.81 13.72 12.83
CA GLY A 132 4.41 12.73 13.74
C GLY A 132 5.94 12.77 13.85
N LYS A 133 6.64 13.47 12.94
CA LYS A 133 8.11 13.55 12.95
C LYS A 133 8.69 14.61 13.89
N SER A 134 7.85 15.45 14.51
CA SER A 134 8.31 16.46 15.49
C SER A 134 8.36 15.95 16.94
N TYR A 135 7.82 14.77 17.26
CA TYR A 135 7.77 14.27 18.65
C TYR A 135 8.84 13.22 18.99
N ASN A 136 9.74 12.88 18.05
CA ASN A 136 10.77 11.86 18.26
C ASN A 136 12.20 12.34 17.94
N ASN A 137 12.41 13.63 17.68
CA ASN A 137 13.75 14.20 17.44
C ASN A 137 14.36 14.90 18.67
N ASP A 138 13.71 14.87 19.84
CA ASP A 138 14.21 15.50 21.08
C ASP A 138 14.54 14.50 22.20
N MET A 139 14.66 13.20 21.90
CA MET A 139 15.02 12.17 22.91
C MET A 139 16.34 11.46 22.58
N SER A 140 17.30 12.15 21.99
CA SER A 140 18.67 11.63 21.82
C SER A 140 19.79 12.64 22.07
N ARG A 141 19.47 13.80 22.64
CA ARG A 141 20.47 14.80 23.07
C ARG A 141 20.13 15.47 24.41
N SER A 142 19.81 14.68 25.42
CA SER A 142 20.04 15.13 26.80
C SER A 142 20.10 13.95 27.75
N GLY A 143 21.31 13.62 28.20
CA GLY A 143 21.51 12.66 29.27
C GLY A 143 20.85 13.19 30.54
N ASN A 144 19.75 12.57 30.95
CA ASN A 144 19.15 12.82 32.25
C ASN A 144 19.04 11.51 33.05
N ARG A 145 20.21 11.01 33.49
CA ARG A 145 20.38 9.93 34.47
C ARG A 145 19.92 10.35 35.88
N ARG A 146 18.74 10.96 36.02
CA ARG A 146 18.26 11.47 37.33
C ARG A 146 16.92 10.94 37.77
N ASN A 147 16.20 10.17 36.95
CA ASN A 147 14.84 9.76 37.29
C ASN A 147 14.52 8.25 37.20
N GLU A 148 15.54 7.40 37.00
CA GLU A 148 15.39 5.93 37.15
C GLU A 148 15.71 5.46 38.57
N ASN A 149 16.59 6.19 39.28
CA ASN A 149 16.95 5.87 40.67
C ASN A 149 15.78 6.05 41.66
N GLN A 150 14.77 6.87 41.37
CA GLN A 150 13.63 7.05 42.30
C GLN A 150 12.56 5.95 42.18
N MET A 151 12.52 5.19 41.07
CA MET A 151 11.47 4.17 40.87
C MET A 151 11.95 2.74 41.15
N MET A 152 13.26 2.50 41.11
CA MET A 152 13.83 1.18 41.46
C MET A 152 13.94 1.01 42.98
N ARG A 153 13.29 -0.03 43.49
CA ARG A 153 13.49 -0.53 44.87
C ARG A 153 14.62 -1.54 44.87
N CYS A 154 15.54 -1.39 45.82
CA CYS A 154 16.58 -2.36 46.10
C CYS A 154 15.95 -3.70 46.47
N TYR A 155 16.35 -4.78 45.79
CA TYR A 155 15.82 -6.13 46.06
C TYR A 155 16.40 -6.76 47.33
N SER A 156 17.44 -6.14 47.91
CA SER A 156 18.07 -6.60 49.15
C SER A 156 17.41 -6.00 50.40
N CYS A 157 17.11 -4.69 50.40
CA CYS A 157 16.56 -3.98 51.56
C CYS A 157 15.15 -3.39 51.36
N GLY A 158 14.64 -3.31 50.13
CA GLY A 158 13.32 -2.76 49.81
C GLY A 158 13.23 -1.24 49.68
N GLU A 159 14.32 -0.51 49.97
CA GLU A 159 14.38 0.96 49.87
C GLU A 159 14.54 1.43 48.41
N LYS A 160 14.01 2.62 48.11
CA LYS A 160 14.15 3.26 46.80
C LYS A 160 15.43 4.09 46.75
N GLY A 161 16.00 4.31 45.57
CA GLY A 161 17.14 5.21 45.40
C GLY A 161 18.46 4.55 45.02
N HIS A 162 18.56 3.22 45.10
CA HIS A 162 19.79 2.47 44.80
C HIS A 162 19.51 1.05 44.29
N ALA A 163 20.45 0.47 43.54
CA ALA A 163 20.40 -0.92 43.11
C ALA A 163 20.93 -1.87 44.20
N SER A 164 20.58 -3.15 44.13
CA SER A 164 20.98 -4.16 45.13
C SER A 164 22.50 -4.31 45.32
N GLU A 165 23.29 -3.88 44.34
CA GLU A 165 24.75 -3.94 44.36
C GLU A 165 25.38 -2.83 45.21
N GLU A 166 24.73 -1.68 45.31
CA GLU A 166 25.17 -0.48 46.05
C GLU A 166 24.52 -0.38 47.44
N CYS A 167 23.88 -1.46 47.90
CA CYS A 167 23.17 -1.48 49.18
C CYS A 167 24.13 -1.64 50.37
N SER A 168 24.15 -0.66 51.27
CA SER A 168 24.96 -0.67 52.51
C SER A 168 24.62 -1.83 53.45
N HIS A 169 23.45 -2.44 53.31
CA HIS A 169 22.93 -3.53 54.15
C HIS A 169 23.06 -4.93 53.50
N ARG A 170 23.89 -5.09 52.46
CA ARG A 170 24.06 -6.34 51.71
C ARG A 170 24.40 -7.55 52.60
N SER A 171 25.07 -7.34 53.72
CA SER A 171 25.51 -8.39 54.67
C SER A 171 24.41 -8.87 55.64
N GLN A 172 23.26 -8.18 55.76
CA GLN A 172 22.19 -8.53 56.70
C GLN A 172 21.17 -9.55 56.14
N GLY A 173 21.36 -10.03 54.91
CA GLY A 173 20.43 -10.97 54.26
C GLY A 173 19.16 -10.28 53.74
N LYS A 174 18.42 -10.98 52.88
CA LYS A 174 17.19 -10.46 52.26
C LYS A 174 16.12 -10.24 53.34
N LYS A 175 15.45 -9.09 53.33
CA LYS A 175 14.29 -8.85 54.23
C LYS A 175 12.99 -9.35 53.60
N CYS A 176 12.09 -9.88 54.42
CA CYS A 176 10.78 -10.34 53.96
C CYS A 176 9.88 -9.16 53.57
N PHE A 177 9.39 -9.13 52.33
CA PHE A 177 8.55 -8.03 51.82
C PHE A 177 7.17 -7.91 52.49
N ARG A 178 6.79 -8.85 53.36
CA ARG A 178 5.51 -8.86 54.06
C ARG A 178 5.61 -8.43 55.53
N CYS A 179 6.71 -8.73 56.23
CA CYS A 179 6.91 -8.39 57.64
C CYS A 179 8.14 -7.52 57.93
N ASN A 180 8.93 -7.20 56.91
CA ASN A 180 10.14 -6.35 56.97
C ASN A 180 11.29 -6.87 57.86
N ASP A 181 11.21 -8.12 58.32
CA ASP A 181 12.26 -8.78 59.11
C ASP A 181 13.33 -9.46 58.23
N ALA A 182 14.55 -9.61 58.77
CA ALA A 182 15.67 -10.26 58.09
C ALA A 182 15.45 -11.78 57.99
N ILE A 183 15.50 -12.32 56.77
CA ILE A 183 15.48 -13.77 56.55
C ILE A 183 16.89 -14.28 56.87
N LEU A 184 17.13 -14.61 58.14
CA LEU A 184 18.30 -15.40 58.51
C LEU A 184 18.14 -16.79 57.90
N ASN A 185 19.16 -17.22 57.14
CA ASN A 185 19.29 -18.59 56.63
C ASN A 185 19.27 -19.58 57.81
N ARG A 186 18.08 -20.04 58.20
CA ARG A 186 17.92 -21.22 59.04
C ARG A 186 17.75 -22.41 58.11
N GLN A 187 18.52 -23.44 58.42
CA GLN A 187 18.81 -24.60 57.58
C GLN A 187 17.57 -25.29 57.00
N ILE A 188 17.80 -25.86 55.82
CA ILE A 188 17.02 -26.89 55.16
C ILE A 188 16.69 -28.00 56.17
N GLU A 189 15.42 -28.19 56.49
CA GLU A 189 14.90 -29.50 56.87
C GLU A 189 13.82 -29.90 55.86
N ARG A 190 14.17 -30.92 55.07
CA ARG A 190 13.19 -31.72 54.34
C ARG A 190 12.34 -32.41 55.38
N VAL A 191 11.03 -32.25 55.33
CA VAL A 191 10.11 -33.19 55.98
C VAL A 191 9.45 -33.99 54.86
N SER A 192 9.98 -35.20 54.69
CA SER A 192 9.26 -36.37 54.21
C SER A 192 8.24 -36.82 55.27
N ASP A 193 7.20 -37.52 54.79
CA ASP A 193 6.24 -38.34 55.56
C ASP A 193 5.20 -37.52 56.36
N THR A 194 3.88 -37.73 56.26
CA THR A 194 3.04 -38.90 55.94
C THR A 194 1.66 -38.40 55.49
#